data_AF-A0A653XR30-F1
#
_entry.id   AF-A0A653XR30-F1
#
_cell.length_a   1.000
_cell.length_b   1.000
_cell.length_c   1.000
_cell.angle_alpha   90.00
_cell.angle_beta   90.00
_cell.angle_gamma   90.00
#
_symmetry.space_group_name_H-M   'P 1'
#
loop_
_entity.id
_entity.type
_entity.pdbx_description
1 polymer ?
#
loop_
_entity_poly.entity_id
_entity_poly.type
_entity_poly.pdbx_seq_one_letter_code
_entity_poly.pdbx_strand_id
1 'polypeptide(L)'
;MNTISFDKEVHQETIDKNAENLKIAQLNLEDYNKRTGKEYDLLCRFTNNHPRFFLMQELRYPENTNTIASQINWLLMWKREINDRVYFKIFFSDIQREFEEISRYHSPYIQKDNVYYKAVEDFKKKYTDYAPLGFLSKEDEDYIKDEIKKKFLHYIE
;
A
#
# COMPACT_ATOMS: atom_id res chain seq x y z
N MET A 1 18.37 -5.01 5.00
CA MET A 1 17.79 -6.22 4.39
C MET A 1 16.42 -6.36 5.01
N ASN A 2 15.37 -5.91 4.30
CA ASN A 2 14.03 -5.83 4.87
C ASN A 2 13.40 -7.21 4.78
N THR A 3 12.88 -7.70 5.90
CA THR A 3 12.60 -9.12 6.08
C THR A 3 11.12 -9.34 6.30
N ILE A 4 10.56 -10.27 5.53
CA ILE A 4 9.29 -10.90 5.87
C ILE A 4 9.59 -12.05 6.82
N SER A 5 9.16 -11.97 8.07
CA SER A 5 9.30 -13.03 9.08
C SER A 5 8.00 -13.79 9.28
N PHE A 6 8.07 -15.03 9.75
CA PHE A 6 6.87 -15.81 10.11
C PHE A 6 6.57 -15.68 11.60
N ASP A 7 5.29 -15.57 11.95
CA ASP A 7 4.79 -15.43 13.34
C ASP A 7 5.04 -16.67 14.21
N LYS A 8 5.22 -17.83 13.58
CA LYS A 8 5.49 -19.11 14.21
C LYS A 8 6.25 -20.00 13.24
N GLU A 9 6.67 -21.17 13.71
CA GLU A 9 7.19 -22.21 12.83
C GLU A 9 6.13 -22.60 11.79
N VAL A 10 6.48 -22.53 10.51
CA VAL A 10 5.61 -22.83 9.37
C VAL A 10 6.19 -24.00 8.61
N HIS A 11 5.37 -25.00 8.29
CA HIS A 11 5.79 -26.13 7.47
C HIS A 11 6.23 -25.68 6.08
N GLN A 12 7.32 -26.26 5.58
CA GLN A 12 7.87 -25.94 4.25
C GLN A 12 6.83 -26.10 3.14
N GLU A 13 5.97 -27.12 3.22
CA GLU A 13 4.87 -27.32 2.26
C GLU A 13 3.94 -26.10 2.16
N THR A 14 3.65 -25.43 3.27
CA THR A 14 2.83 -24.20 3.28
C THR A 14 3.56 -23.03 2.63
N ILE A 15 4.87 -22.93 2.83
CA ILE A 15 5.73 -21.90 2.22
C ILE A 15 5.78 -22.12 0.71
N ASP A 16 6.05 -23.34 0.26
CA ASP A 16 6.16 -23.69 -1.15
C ASP A 16 4.85 -23.43 -1.90
N LYS A 17 3.70 -23.81 -1.31
CA LYS A 17 2.36 -23.51 -1.84
C LYS A 17 2.09 -22.02 -2.00
N ASN A 18 2.79 -21.16 -1.27
CA ASN A 18 2.59 -19.71 -1.26
C ASN A 18 3.80 -18.91 -1.76
N ALA A 19 4.80 -19.57 -2.36
CA ALA A 19 6.06 -18.94 -2.75
C ALA A 19 5.86 -17.71 -3.65
N GLU A 20 4.90 -17.77 -4.57
CA GLU A 20 4.58 -16.65 -5.45
C GLU A 20 3.99 -15.45 -4.67
N ASN A 21 3.06 -15.70 -3.75
CA ASN A 21 2.46 -14.64 -2.92
C ASN A 21 3.50 -14.00 -2.00
N LEU A 22 4.42 -14.79 -1.45
CA LEU A 22 5.54 -14.30 -0.64
C LEU A 22 6.50 -13.45 -1.46
N LYS A 23 6.81 -13.85 -2.70
CA LYS A 23 7.63 -13.06 -3.62
C LYS A 23 6.99 -11.72 -3.96
N ILE A 24 5.68 -11.70 -4.22
CA ILE A 24 4.91 -10.48 -4.46
C ILE A 24 5.02 -9.54 -3.25
N ALA A 25 4.80 -10.07 -2.04
CA ALA A 25 4.90 -9.28 -0.82
C ALA A 25 6.30 -8.68 -0.64
N GLN A 26 7.36 -9.46 -0.89
CA GLN A 26 8.75 -9.00 -0.78
C GLN A 26 9.04 -7.84 -1.76
N LEU A 27 8.68 -8.00 -3.03
CA LEU A 27 8.90 -6.97 -4.05
C LEU A 27 8.17 -5.66 -3.72
N ASN A 28 6.92 -5.76 -3.26
CA ASN A 28 6.15 -4.57 -2.89
C ASN A 28 6.71 -3.90 -1.64
N LEU A 29 7.17 -4.67 -0.64
CA LEU A 29 7.78 -4.12 0.57
C LEU A 29 9.09 -3.39 0.27
N GLU A 30 10.00 -4.04 -0.46
CA GLU A 30 11.30 -3.47 -0.83
C GLU A 30 11.13 -2.14 -1.56
N ASP A 31 10.24 -2.14 -2.55
CA ASP A 31 10.03 -0.95 -3.32
C ASP A 31 9.30 0.15 -2.51
N TYR A 32 8.30 -0.21 -1.70
CA TYR A 32 7.62 0.76 -0.83
C TYR A 32 8.60 1.47 0.11
N ASN A 33 9.49 0.70 0.73
CA ASN A 33 10.53 1.21 1.61
C ASN A 33 11.48 2.16 0.88
N LYS A 34 11.92 1.78 -0.33
CA LYS A 34 12.76 2.63 -1.18
C LYS A 34 12.10 3.97 -1.52
N ARG A 35 10.82 3.96 -1.90
CA ARG A 35 10.06 5.17 -2.27
C ARG A 35 9.83 6.14 -1.13
N THR A 36 9.54 5.58 0.04
CA THR A 36 9.12 6.35 1.22
C THR A 36 10.27 6.67 2.17
N GLY A 37 11.48 6.16 1.88
CA GLY A 37 12.63 6.27 2.77
C GLY A 37 12.39 5.60 4.12
N LYS A 38 11.65 4.50 4.13
CA LYS A 38 11.30 3.72 5.33
C LYS A 38 12.01 2.38 5.32
N GLU A 39 12.08 1.75 6.49
CA GLU A 39 12.64 0.42 6.69
C GLU A 39 11.61 -0.45 7.41
N TYR A 40 10.44 -0.60 6.80
CA TYR A 40 9.39 -1.46 7.35
C TYR A 40 9.73 -2.94 7.16
N ASP A 41 9.29 -3.74 8.12
CA ASP A 41 9.37 -5.20 8.09
C ASP A 41 7.96 -5.77 8.27
N LEU A 42 7.74 -6.96 7.73
CA LEU A 42 6.44 -7.61 7.76
C LEU A 42 6.48 -8.93 8.50
N LEU A 43 5.42 -9.18 9.27
CA LEU A 43 5.10 -10.46 9.85
C LEU A 43 4.07 -11.17 8.98
N CYS A 44 4.37 -12.37 8.52
CA CYS A 44 3.48 -13.23 7.77
C CYS A 44 2.82 -14.28 8.68
N ARG A 45 1.49 -14.32 8.65
CA ARG A 45 0.66 -15.36 9.26
C ARG A 45 -0.10 -16.11 8.18
N PHE A 46 -0.24 -17.42 8.34
CA PHE A 46 -1.10 -18.21 7.48
C PHE A 46 -2.47 -18.42 8.14
N THR A 47 -3.54 -18.09 7.43
CA THR A 47 -4.92 -18.35 7.83
C THR A 47 -5.60 -19.08 6.69
N ASN A 48 -6.16 -20.28 6.94
CA ASN A 48 -6.74 -21.13 5.88
C ASN A 48 -5.78 -21.34 4.69
N ASN A 49 -4.51 -21.66 4.95
CA ASN A 49 -3.43 -21.83 3.97
C ASN A 49 -3.06 -20.59 3.14
N HIS A 50 -3.55 -19.42 3.53
CA HIS A 50 -3.31 -18.17 2.84
C HIS A 50 -2.44 -17.22 3.66
N PRO A 51 -1.39 -16.60 3.08
CA PRO A 51 -0.57 -15.63 3.77
C PRO A 51 -1.35 -14.34 3.99
N ARG A 52 -1.12 -13.76 5.17
CA ARG A 52 -1.60 -12.45 5.60
C ARG A 52 -0.45 -11.73 6.29
N PHE A 53 -0.22 -10.49 5.90
CA PHE A 53 0.92 -9.69 6.31
C PHE A 53 0.50 -8.64 7.35
N PHE A 54 1.38 -8.36 8.29
CA PHE A 54 1.20 -7.38 9.34
C PHE A 54 2.49 -6.58 9.45
N LEU A 55 2.38 -5.28 9.77
CA LEU A 55 3.56 -4.48 10.04
C LEU A 55 4.18 -4.91 11.37
N MET A 56 5.51 -5.09 11.43
CA MET A 56 6.19 -5.43 12.68
C MET A 56 6.41 -4.22 13.59
N GLN A 57 6.58 -3.04 12.99
CA GLN A 57 6.79 -1.80 13.73
C GLN A 57 5.48 -1.33 14.35
N GLU A 58 5.48 -1.04 15.66
CA GLU A 58 4.37 -0.34 16.30
C GLU A 58 4.25 1.06 15.69
N LEU A 59 3.14 1.31 14.99
CA LEU A 59 2.79 2.65 14.58
C LEU A 59 2.31 3.41 15.82
N ARG A 60 2.92 4.56 16.13
CA ARG A 60 2.50 5.45 17.24
C ARG A 60 1.03 5.88 17.15
N TYR A 61 0.38 5.70 16.00
CA TYR A 61 -1.03 5.92 15.79
C TYR A 61 -1.69 4.65 15.24
N PRO A 62 -2.83 4.21 15.80
CA PRO A 62 -3.54 2.99 15.39
C PRO A 62 -4.34 3.24 14.11
N GLU A 63 -3.69 3.73 13.07
CA GLU A 63 -4.27 3.75 11.73
C GLU A 63 -3.83 2.50 10.98
N ASN A 64 -4.38 1.34 11.39
CA ASN A 64 -4.11 0.01 10.83
C ASN A 64 -4.58 -0.17 9.35
N THR A 65 -4.97 0.92 8.69
CA THR A 65 -5.56 0.95 7.36
C THR A 65 -4.68 1.86 6.51
N ASN A 66 -4.32 1.42 5.30
CA ASN A 66 -3.31 2.04 4.42
C ASN A 66 -1.81 1.89 4.78
N THR A 67 -1.44 0.85 5.53
CA THR A 67 -0.02 0.44 5.63
C THR A 67 0.41 -0.38 4.41
N ILE A 68 1.72 -0.52 4.19
CA ILE A 68 2.24 -1.45 3.17
C ILE A 68 1.74 -2.89 3.37
N ALA A 69 1.54 -3.32 4.62
CA ALA A 69 0.94 -4.62 4.93
C ALA A 69 -0.50 -4.70 4.43
N SER A 70 -1.31 -3.65 4.65
CA SER A 70 -2.69 -3.56 4.18
C SER A 70 -2.76 -3.57 2.64
N GLN A 71 -1.87 -2.83 1.98
CA GLN A 71 -1.77 -2.79 0.52
C GLN A 71 -1.40 -4.17 -0.06
N ILE A 72 -0.40 -4.86 0.50
CA ILE A 72 -0.04 -6.22 0.08
C ILE A 72 -1.19 -7.21 0.30
N ASN A 73 -1.86 -7.16 1.45
CA ASN A 73 -3.01 -8.04 1.71
C ASN A 73 -4.14 -7.81 0.70
N TRP A 74 -4.44 -6.55 0.40
CA TRP A 74 -5.41 -6.17 -0.62
C TRP A 74 -5.05 -6.75 -1.99
N LEU A 75 -3.80 -6.55 -2.41
CA LEU A 75 -3.27 -7.07 -3.68
C LEU A 75 -3.43 -8.59 -3.80
N LEU A 76 -3.12 -9.33 -2.73
CA LEU A 76 -3.23 -10.79 -2.72
C LEU A 76 -4.68 -11.28 -2.68
N MET A 77 -5.60 -10.53 -2.08
CA MET A 77 -7.03 -10.82 -2.17
C MET A 77 -7.53 -10.62 -3.59
N TRP A 78 -7.19 -9.49 -4.23
CA TRP A 78 -7.58 -9.21 -5.60
C TRP A 78 -7.09 -10.30 -6.58
N LYS A 79 -5.84 -10.73 -6.46
CA LYS A 79 -5.29 -11.82 -7.29
C LYS A 79 -6.08 -13.14 -7.18
N ARG A 80 -6.70 -13.42 -6.03
CA ARG A 80 -7.51 -14.64 -5.83
C ARG A 80 -8.93 -14.49 -6.37
N GLU A 81 -9.46 -13.27 -6.36
CA GLU A 81 -10.86 -12.97 -6.64
C GLU A 81 -11.02 -12.02 -7.83
N ILE A 82 -10.27 -12.28 -8.91
CA ILE A 82 -10.12 -11.46 -10.15
C ILE A 82 -11.44 -10.92 -10.74
N ASN A 83 -12.58 -11.48 -10.34
CA ASN A 83 -13.90 -11.18 -10.88
C ASN A 83 -14.61 -9.94 -10.29
N ASP A 84 -14.08 -9.24 -9.28
CA ASP A 84 -14.79 -8.05 -8.73
C ASP A 84 -13.90 -6.81 -8.50
N ARG A 85 -14.28 -5.69 -9.13
CA ARG A 85 -13.68 -4.37 -8.92
C ARG A 85 -14.04 -3.75 -7.56
N VAL A 86 -14.88 -4.39 -6.75
CA VAL A 86 -15.14 -4.00 -5.35
C VAL A 86 -13.84 -3.82 -4.56
N TYR A 87 -12.81 -4.61 -4.85
CA TYR A 87 -11.52 -4.48 -4.18
C TYR A 87 -10.87 -3.12 -4.44
N PHE A 88 -10.94 -2.57 -5.65
CA PHE A 88 -10.44 -1.21 -5.91
C PHE A 88 -11.11 -0.15 -5.02
N LYS A 89 -12.38 -0.33 -4.65
CA LYS A 89 -13.07 0.60 -3.74
C LYS A 89 -12.40 0.65 -2.37
N ILE A 90 -11.96 -0.49 -1.84
CA ILE A 90 -11.27 -0.56 -0.54
C ILE A 90 -9.93 0.17 -0.63
N PHE A 91 -9.14 -0.11 -1.68
CA PHE A 91 -7.86 0.56 -1.91
C PHE A 91 -8.00 2.08 -2.06
N PHE A 92 -8.96 2.55 -2.87
CA PHE A 92 -9.21 3.98 -3.03
C PHE A 92 -9.80 4.64 -1.78
N SER A 93 -10.55 3.91 -0.95
CA SER A 93 -11.03 4.42 0.34
C SER A 93 -9.88 4.68 1.30
N ASP A 94 -8.86 3.80 1.31
CA ASP A 94 -7.65 4.00 2.11
C ASP A 94 -6.87 5.23 1.61
N ILE A 95 -6.71 5.40 0.29
CA ILE A 95 -6.07 6.59 -0.31
C ILE A 95 -6.85 7.87 0.03
N GLN A 96 -8.18 7.83 -0.06
CA GLN A 96 -9.05 8.97 0.26
C GLN A 96 -8.81 9.48 1.68
N ARG A 97 -8.63 8.58 2.66
CA ARG A 97 -8.36 8.99 4.04
C ARG A 97 -7.03 9.73 4.19
N GLU A 98 -5.97 9.26 3.54
CA GLU A 98 -4.69 10.00 3.55
C GLU A 98 -4.79 11.34 2.81
N PHE A 99 -5.58 11.38 1.74
CA PHE A 99 -5.81 12.61 1.00
C PHE A 99 -6.61 13.66 1.79
N GLU A 100 -7.49 13.25 2.70
CA GLU A 100 -8.27 14.17 3.55
C GLU A 100 -7.37 15.07 4.42
N GLU A 101 -6.16 14.64 4.76
CA GLU A 101 -5.20 15.50 5.45
C GLU A 101 -4.70 16.64 4.55
N ILE A 102 -4.48 16.37 3.26
CA ILE A 102 -4.09 17.36 2.26
C ILE A 102 -5.28 18.28 1.94
N SER A 103 -6.49 17.73 1.81
CA SER A 103 -7.69 18.49 1.45
C SER A 103 -8.07 19.55 2.48
N ARG A 104 -7.68 19.39 3.75
CA ARG A 104 -7.84 20.44 4.78
C ARG A 104 -7.22 21.77 4.35
N TYR A 105 -6.08 21.74 3.65
CA TYR A 105 -5.39 22.93 3.15
C TYR A 105 -6.10 23.58 1.95
N HIS A 106 -7.19 23.00 1.43
CA HIS A 106 -8.04 23.65 0.44
C HIS A 106 -9.03 24.65 1.07
N SER A 107 -9.11 24.70 2.40
CA SER A 107 -9.82 25.76 3.11
C SER A 107 -9.20 27.13 2.78
N PRO A 108 -9.99 28.16 2.45
CA PRO A 108 -9.47 29.51 2.17
C PRO A 108 -8.84 30.17 3.41
N TYR A 109 -9.01 29.55 4.59
CA TYR A 109 -8.49 30.04 5.87
C TYR A 109 -7.16 29.40 6.28
N ILE A 110 -6.63 28.45 5.50
CA ILE A 110 -5.37 27.77 5.80
C ILE A 110 -4.34 28.16 4.74
N GLN A 111 -3.23 28.74 5.18
CA GLN A 111 -2.12 29.07 4.28
C GLN A 111 -1.35 27.80 3.91
N LYS A 112 -1.13 27.59 2.60
CA LYS A 112 -0.23 26.54 2.10
C LYS A 112 1.20 26.88 2.53
N ASP A 113 1.78 26.04 3.37
CA ASP A 113 3.15 26.18 3.87
C ASP A 113 4.01 24.96 3.48
N ASN A 114 5.24 24.89 3.99
CA ASN A 114 6.13 23.77 3.69
C ASN A 114 5.59 22.41 4.16
N VAL A 115 4.71 22.38 5.17
CA VAL A 115 4.07 21.14 5.64
C VAL A 115 3.11 20.63 4.58
N TYR A 116 2.30 21.51 3.99
CA TYR A 116 1.43 21.18 2.86
C TYR A 116 2.21 20.61 1.67
N TYR A 117 3.23 21.33 1.20
CA TYR A 117 3.98 20.91 0.01
C TYR A 117 4.68 19.56 0.22
N LYS A 118 5.20 19.32 1.42
CA LYS A 118 5.78 18.04 1.79
C LYS A 118 4.74 16.92 1.82
N ALA A 119 3.54 17.16 2.37
CA ALA A 119 2.47 16.17 2.37
C ALA A 119 2.02 15.79 0.95
N VAL A 120 1.92 16.76 0.04
CA VAL A 120 1.63 16.52 -1.38
C VAL A 120 2.74 15.70 -2.04
N GLU A 121 4.01 16.05 -1.81
CA GLU A 121 5.15 15.33 -2.36
C GLU A 121 5.21 13.88 -1.86
N ASP A 122 5.04 13.67 -0.56
CA ASP A 122 5.04 12.34 0.05
C ASP A 122 3.88 11.48 -0.48
N PHE A 123 2.69 12.08 -0.68
CA PHE A 123 1.54 11.40 -1.29
C PHE A 123 1.82 10.98 -2.75
N LYS A 124 2.36 11.89 -3.57
CA LYS A 124 2.74 11.59 -4.96
C LYS A 124 3.79 10.49 -5.04
N LYS A 125 4.83 10.55 -4.20
CA LYS A 125 5.87 9.51 -4.10
C LYS A 125 5.29 8.14 -3.76
N LYS A 126 4.35 8.10 -2.81
CA LYS A 126 3.74 6.85 -2.34
C LYS A 126 2.86 6.21 -3.42
N TYR A 127 2.04 7.00 -4.12
CA TYR A 127 0.93 6.48 -4.92
C TYR A 127 1.02 6.68 -6.43
N THR A 128 1.81 7.62 -6.93
CA THR A 128 1.85 7.93 -8.38
C THR A 128 3.24 7.83 -8.99
N ASP A 129 4.26 8.41 -8.35
CA ASP A 129 5.56 8.63 -8.98
C ASP A 129 6.34 7.34 -9.09
N TYR A 130 6.17 6.49 -8.08
CA TYR A 130 6.93 5.25 -8.01
C TYR A 130 6.08 4.01 -7.86
N ALA A 131 4.75 4.11 -7.66
CA ALA A 131 3.89 2.95 -7.38
C ALA A 131 4.15 1.75 -8.31
N PRO A 132 4.84 0.71 -7.83
CA PRO A 132 4.83 -0.61 -8.43
C PRO A 132 3.89 -1.48 -7.62
N LEU A 133 3.05 -2.13 -8.35
CA LEU A 133 2.18 -3.11 -7.78
C LEU A 133 2.77 -4.38 -8.33
N GLY A 134 3.74 -4.98 -7.62
CA GLY A 134 4.79 -5.89 -8.16
C GLY A 134 4.35 -7.17 -8.90
N PHE A 135 3.07 -7.26 -9.28
CA PHE A 135 2.44 -8.29 -10.08
C PHE A 135 1.28 -7.78 -10.96
N LEU A 136 0.93 -6.49 -10.86
CA LEU A 136 -0.07 -5.89 -11.74
C LEU A 136 0.47 -5.82 -13.16
N SER A 137 -0.45 -5.93 -14.10
CA SER A 137 -0.16 -5.56 -15.47
C SER A 137 0.16 -4.07 -15.54
N LYS A 138 0.91 -3.67 -16.57
CA LYS A 138 1.14 -2.24 -16.85
C LYS A 138 -0.18 -1.50 -17.04
N GLU A 139 -1.19 -2.15 -17.61
CA GLU A 139 -2.53 -1.58 -17.79
C GLU A 139 -3.21 -1.26 -16.45
N ASP A 140 -3.18 -2.19 -15.50
CA ASP A 140 -3.76 -1.98 -14.16
C ASP A 140 -2.99 -0.91 -13.38
N GLU A 141 -1.65 -0.89 -13.50
CA GLU A 141 -0.81 0.15 -12.90
C GLU A 141 -1.15 1.53 -13.46
N ASP A 142 -1.23 1.66 -14.79
CA ASP A 142 -1.58 2.91 -15.47
C ASP A 142 -3.00 3.35 -15.09
N TYR A 143 -3.96 2.42 -15.03
CA TYR A 143 -5.33 2.69 -14.59
C TYR A 143 -5.39 3.24 -13.17
N ILE A 144 -4.70 2.60 -12.21
CA ILE A 144 -4.68 3.05 -10.81
C ILE A 144 -4.06 4.45 -10.72
N LYS A 145 -2.93 4.69 -11.40
CA LYS A 145 -2.25 5.99 -11.41
C LYS A 145 -3.16 7.09 -11.99
N ASP A 146 -3.88 6.79 -13.06
CA ASP A 146 -4.81 7.71 -13.69
C ASP A 146 -6.03 8.03 -12.80
N GLU A 147 -6.61 7.01 -12.15
CA GLU A 147 -7.70 7.20 -11.18
C GLU A 147 -7.24 8.05 -9.98
N ILE A 148 -6.02 7.85 -9.48
CA ILE A 148 -5.48 8.67 -8.38
C ILE A 148 -5.31 10.12 -8.83
N LYS A 149 -4.75 10.34 -10.03
CA LYS A 149 -4.60 11.68 -10.59
C LYS A 149 -5.96 12.39 -10.71
N LYS A 150 -6.96 11.72 -11.28
CA LYS A 150 -8.31 12.26 -11.48
C LYS A 150 -9.03 12.57 -10.16
N LYS A 151 -8.99 11.64 -9.20
CA LYS A 151 -9.77 11.75 -7.96
C LYS A 151 -9.14 12.66 -6.92
N PHE A 152 -7.81 12.71 -6.86
CA PHE A 152 -7.09 13.35 -5.77
C PHE A 152 -6.24 14.51 -6.25
N LEU A 153 -5.38 14.30 -7.25
CA LEU A 153 -4.35 15.28 -7.60
C LEU A 153 -4.82 16.43 -8.50
N HIS A 154 -5.93 16.26 -9.22
CA HIS A 154 -6.48 17.28 -10.13
C HIS A 154 -6.74 18.63 -9.42
N TYR A 155 -6.95 18.62 -8.12
CA TYR A 155 -7.31 19.79 -7.32
C TYR A 155 -6.13 20.43 -6.56
N ILE A 156 -4.90 19.94 -6.75
CA ILE A 156 -3.72 20.36 -5.97
C ILE A 156 -2.73 21.16 -6.84
N GLU A 157 -3.20 22.20 -7.53
CA GLU A 157 -2.33 23.20 -8.16
C GLU A 157 -2.24 24.47 -7.30
#